data_AF-A0A2E5MG86-F1
#
_entry.id   AF-A0A2E5MG86-F1
#
_cell.length_a   1.000
_cell.length_b   1.000
_cell.length_c   1.000
_cell.angle_alpha   90.00
_cell.angle_beta   90.00
_cell.angle_gamma   90.00
#
_symmetry.space_group_name_H-M   'P 1'
#
loop_
_entity.id
_entity.type
_entity.pdbx_description
1 polymer ?
#
loop_
_entity_poly.entity_id
_entity_poly.type
_entity_poly.pdbx_seq_one_letter_code
_entity_poly.pdbx_strand_id
1 'polypeptide(L)'
;MKKILLIIAIVSILIACQKEAGKGGTSSIIGKVITYELSHFDVPGTNQRIDTLGYYYHADEEVYIIYGDEDNYYDDSYETSFDGSFRFENLRKGRYTVFIYSDCESDTTGLTVINQSNPVYAQQLASTIWKSDCVDGDVVVKMDIEITENNQQYNLGDITRFKIESNL
;
A
#
# COMPACT_ATOMS: atom_id res chain seq x y z
N MET A 1 -25.64 49.85 -3.24
CA MET A 1 -26.11 48.54 -3.74
C MET A 1 -25.20 47.95 -4.81
N LYS A 2 -24.92 48.65 -5.92
CA LYS A 2 -24.03 48.18 -7.01
C LYS A 2 -22.59 47.80 -6.57
N LYS A 3 -22.02 48.55 -5.61
CA LYS A 3 -20.69 48.26 -5.03
C LYS A 3 -20.66 47.02 -4.13
N ILE A 4 -21.77 46.70 -3.45
CA ILE A 4 -21.89 45.51 -2.58
C ILE A 4 -22.04 44.24 -3.44
N LEU A 5 -22.81 44.32 -4.52
CA LEU A 5 -22.91 43.24 -5.53
C LEU A 5 -21.56 42.89 -6.16
N LEU A 6 -20.69 43.89 -6.38
CA LEU A 6 -19.37 43.70 -6.98
C LEU A 6 -18.37 43.04 -6.02
N ILE A 7 -18.51 43.29 -4.71
CA ILE A 7 -17.70 42.67 -3.66
C ILE A 7 -18.10 41.21 -3.45
N ILE A 8 -19.40 40.88 -3.49
CA ILE A 8 -19.88 39.50 -3.39
C ILE A 8 -19.39 38.64 -4.56
N ALA A 9 -19.42 39.17 -5.79
CA ALA A 9 -18.90 38.47 -6.97
C ALA A 9 -17.38 38.21 -6.93
N ILE A 10 -16.60 39.09 -6.31
CA ILE A 10 -15.14 38.93 -6.14
C ILE A 10 -14.82 37.88 -5.06
N VAL A 11 -15.59 37.83 -3.97
CA VAL A 11 -15.43 36.84 -2.91
C VAL A 11 -15.80 35.43 -3.41
N SER A 12 -16.79 35.29 -4.30
CA SER A 12 -17.16 34.00 -4.90
C SER A 12 -16.05 33.34 -5.74
N ILE A 13 -15.11 34.12 -6.29
CA ILE A 13 -13.99 33.60 -7.10
C ILE A 13 -12.89 33.00 -6.20
N LEU A 14 -12.78 33.46 -4.95
CA LEU A 14 -11.76 32.99 -4.00
C LEU A 14 -12.17 31.71 -3.25
N ILE A 15 -13.43 31.30 -3.35
CA ILE A 15 -13.93 29.99 -2.89
C ILE A 15 -13.98 29.02 -4.07
N ALA A 16 -13.06 29.16 -5.03
CA ALA A 16 -12.79 28.10 -6.00
C ALA A 16 -12.30 26.89 -5.20
N CYS A 17 -13.25 26.06 -4.80
CA CYS A 17 -13.09 24.80 -4.12
C CYS A 17 -11.92 24.08 -4.81
N GLN A 18 -10.82 23.87 -4.08
CA GLN A 18 -9.78 22.97 -4.56
C GLN A 18 -10.50 21.66 -4.81
N LYS A 19 -10.56 21.25 -6.08
CA LYS A 19 -11.20 19.98 -6.40
C LYS A 19 -10.52 18.91 -5.57
N GLU A 20 -11.32 18.18 -4.80
CA GLU A 20 -10.87 17.06 -3.99
C GLU A 20 -10.13 16.02 -4.84
N ALA A 21 -9.31 15.23 -4.17
CA ALA A 21 -8.57 14.12 -4.76
C ALA A 21 -9.50 13.22 -5.60
N GLY A 22 -8.95 12.56 -6.60
CA GLY A 22 -9.67 11.63 -7.46
C GLY A 22 -9.56 11.93 -8.94
N LYS A 23 -10.51 11.41 -9.72
CA LYS A 23 -10.44 11.34 -11.18
C LYS A 23 -10.63 12.70 -11.89
N GLY A 24 -10.10 12.80 -13.11
CA GLY A 24 -10.25 13.95 -14.02
C GLY A 24 -9.20 15.05 -13.84
N GLY A 25 -8.03 14.71 -13.29
CA GLY A 25 -6.82 15.52 -13.36
C GLY A 25 -5.90 15.03 -14.49
N THR A 26 -4.59 15.26 -14.33
CA THR A 26 -3.60 14.93 -15.37
C THR A 26 -2.37 14.18 -14.83
N SER A 27 -2.38 13.86 -13.53
CA SER A 27 -1.29 13.13 -12.89
C SER A 27 -1.58 11.63 -12.89
N SER A 28 -0.56 10.82 -12.57
CA SER A 28 -0.67 9.36 -12.49
C SER A 28 0.15 8.80 -11.33
N ILE A 29 -0.28 7.66 -10.81
CA ILE A 29 0.46 6.82 -9.87
C ILE A 29 0.70 5.47 -10.55
N ILE A 30 1.95 5.02 -10.60
CA ILE A 30 2.37 3.77 -11.24
C ILE A 30 3.24 2.96 -10.29
N GLY A 31 3.35 1.66 -10.54
CA GLY A 31 4.29 0.80 -9.85
C GLY A 31 4.21 -0.63 -10.35
N LYS A 32 4.87 -1.53 -9.63
CA LYS A 32 4.82 -2.98 -9.86
C LYS A 32 4.55 -3.70 -8.54
N VAL A 33 3.82 -4.80 -8.58
CA VAL A 33 3.73 -5.73 -7.45
C VAL A 33 4.69 -6.89 -7.69
N ILE A 34 5.47 -7.21 -6.68
CA ILE A 34 6.35 -8.39 -6.63
C ILE A 34 5.91 -9.28 -5.47
N THR A 35 5.98 -10.59 -5.66
CA THR A 35 5.68 -11.58 -4.63
C THR A 35 6.94 -12.31 -4.22
N TYR A 36 7.20 -12.34 -2.92
CA TYR A 36 8.10 -13.30 -2.29
C TYR A 36 7.29 -14.45 -1.73
N GLU A 37 7.50 -15.64 -2.28
CA GLU A 37 6.96 -16.88 -1.75
C GLU A 37 7.92 -17.41 -0.70
N LEU A 38 7.43 -17.58 0.53
CA LEU A 38 8.24 -17.86 1.70
C LEU A 38 7.77 -19.15 2.38
N SER A 39 8.72 -19.95 2.85
CA SER A 39 8.46 -20.96 3.88
C SER A 39 9.02 -20.49 5.21
N HIS A 40 8.18 -20.56 6.23
CA HIS A 40 8.54 -20.28 7.61
C HIS A 40 8.69 -21.60 8.38
N PHE A 41 9.87 -21.81 8.98
CA PHE A 41 10.14 -22.98 9.81
C PHE A 41 10.41 -22.54 11.25
N ASP A 42 9.45 -22.80 12.14
CA ASP A 42 9.69 -22.77 13.59
C ASP A 42 9.76 -24.19 14.14
N VAL A 43 10.98 -24.74 14.17
CA VAL A 43 11.23 -26.07 14.72
C VAL A 43 12.03 -25.90 16.02
N PRO A 44 11.39 -26.13 17.19
CA PRO A 44 12.05 -25.99 18.48
C PRO A 44 13.35 -26.79 18.56
N GLY A 45 14.46 -26.12 18.87
CA GLY A 45 15.78 -26.74 18.99
C GLY A 45 16.54 -26.98 17.68
N THR A 46 16.05 -26.50 16.53
CA THR A 46 16.76 -26.55 15.24
C THR A 46 16.84 -25.18 14.56
N ASN A 47 17.08 -25.12 13.24
CA ASN A 47 17.29 -23.89 12.48
C ASN A 47 15.96 -23.16 12.20
N GLN A 48 15.66 -22.18 13.05
CA GLN A 48 14.67 -21.14 12.79
C GLN A 48 15.13 -20.28 11.61
N ARG A 49 14.40 -20.32 10.49
CA ARG A 49 14.75 -19.56 9.27
C ARG A 49 13.52 -19.22 8.44
N ILE A 50 13.68 -18.26 7.54
CA ILE A 50 12.74 -17.96 6.47
C ILE A 50 13.46 -18.31 5.18
N ASP A 51 12.88 -19.22 4.41
CA ASP A 51 13.41 -19.60 3.10
C ASP A 51 12.55 -18.91 2.02
N THR A 52 13.19 -18.22 1.09
CA THR A 52 12.52 -17.71 -0.11
C THR A 52 12.47 -18.81 -1.15
N LEU A 53 11.25 -19.28 -1.43
CA LEU A 53 10.97 -20.32 -2.41
C LEU A 53 10.83 -19.74 -3.83
N GLY A 54 10.35 -18.50 -3.92
CA GLY A 54 10.09 -17.84 -5.18
C GLY A 54 10.15 -16.31 -5.08
N TYR A 55 10.48 -15.68 -6.20
CA TYR A 55 10.43 -14.25 -6.41
C TYR A 55 9.97 -13.97 -7.83
N TYR A 56 8.86 -13.26 -8.00
CA TYR A 56 8.29 -12.96 -9.31
C TYR A 56 7.43 -11.69 -9.29
N TYR A 57 7.24 -11.08 -10.47
CA TYR A 57 6.25 -10.04 -10.65
C TYR A 57 4.85 -10.65 -10.62
N HIS A 58 3.96 -10.12 -9.78
CA HIS A 58 2.64 -10.72 -9.56
C HIS A 58 1.64 -10.18 -10.58
N ALA A 59 1.27 -11.01 -11.56
CA ALA A 59 0.16 -10.74 -12.47
C ALA A 59 -1.18 -10.96 -11.77
N ASP A 60 -2.22 -10.29 -12.24
CA ASP A 60 -3.61 -10.45 -11.79
C ASP A 60 -3.81 -10.18 -10.28
N GLU A 61 -2.94 -9.35 -9.68
CA GLU A 61 -3.07 -8.88 -8.30
C GLU A 61 -3.90 -7.59 -8.27
N GLU A 62 -4.86 -7.51 -7.34
CA GLU A 62 -5.66 -6.31 -7.17
C GLU A 62 -4.92 -5.24 -6.36
N VAL A 63 -4.72 -4.08 -6.96
CA VAL A 63 -4.18 -2.88 -6.30
C VAL A 63 -5.30 -1.89 -6.09
N TYR A 64 -5.46 -1.40 -4.87
CA TYR A 64 -6.54 -0.48 -4.52
C TYR A 64 -6.03 0.94 -4.35
N ILE A 65 -6.90 1.93 -4.58
CA ILE A 65 -6.61 3.34 -4.30
C ILE A 65 -7.79 4.00 -3.58
N ILE A 66 -7.47 4.78 -2.54
CA ILE A 66 -8.38 5.66 -1.80
C ILE A 66 -8.05 7.10 -2.20
N TYR A 67 -9.07 7.92 -2.41
CA TYR A 67 -8.98 9.34 -2.73
C TYR A 67 -9.25 10.16 -1.46
N GLY A 68 -8.30 11.02 -1.09
CA GLY A 68 -8.44 11.86 0.10
C GLY A 68 -8.19 11.09 1.40
N ASP A 69 -8.78 11.59 2.48
CA ASP A 69 -8.59 11.09 3.85
C ASP A 69 -9.90 11.00 4.65
N GLU A 70 -11.04 10.91 3.94
CA GLU A 70 -12.38 10.91 4.54
C GLU A 70 -12.71 9.57 5.22
N ASP A 71 -12.38 8.46 4.56
CA ASP A 71 -12.61 7.10 5.07
C ASP A 71 -11.56 6.09 4.55
N ASN A 72 -11.81 4.79 4.78
CA ASN A 72 -10.90 3.71 4.37
C ASN A 72 -11.50 2.82 3.25
N TYR A 73 -12.62 3.21 2.64
CA TYR A 73 -13.16 2.50 1.49
C TYR A 73 -12.36 2.90 0.25
N TYR A 74 -11.96 1.91 -0.54
CA TYR A 74 -11.29 2.21 -1.80
C TYR A 74 -12.29 2.81 -2.80
N ASP A 75 -11.81 3.77 -3.59
CA ASP A 75 -12.60 4.44 -4.63
C ASP A 75 -12.45 3.75 -6.00
N ASP A 76 -11.29 3.13 -6.23
CA ASP A 76 -10.94 2.46 -7.48
C ASP A 76 -9.93 1.35 -7.23
N SER A 77 -9.76 0.49 -8.23
CA SER A 77 -8.78 -0.58 -8.19
C SER A 77 -8.19 -0.87 -9.58
N TYR A 78 -7.07 -1.59 -9.61
CA TYR A 78 -6.36 -1.98 -10.81
C TYR A 78 -5.78 -3.37 -10.63
N GLU A 79 -6.15 -4.29 -11.52
CA GLU A 79 -5.58 -5.64 -11.62
C GLU A 79 -4.25 -5.58 -12.39
N THR A 80 -3.16 -6.00 -11.75
CA THR A 80 -1.80 -5.89 -12.33
C THR A 80 -1.68 -6.63 -13.65
N SER A 81 -0.88 -6.06 -14.57
CA SER A 81 -0.58 -6.70 -15.85
C SER A 81 0.35 -7.91 -15.66
N PHE A 82 0.58 -8.67 -16.73
CA PHE A 82 1.45 -9.87 -16.74
C PHE A 82 2.86 -9.67 -16.15
N ASP A 83 3.36 -8.44 -16.12
CA ASP A 83 4.67 -8.05 -15.58
C ASP A 83 4.58 -7.36 -14.21
N GLY A 84 3.46 -7.54 -13.52
CA GLY A 84 3.13 -6.96 -12.22
C GLY A 84 2.81 -5.48 -12.24
N SER A 85 2.81 -4.81 -13.40
CA SER A 85 2.59 -3.37 -13.46
C SER A 85 1.14 -2.96 -13.23
N PHE A 86 0.95 -1.89 -12.46
CA PHE A 86 -0.34 -1.22 -12.28
C PHE A 86 -0.22 0.28 -12.54
N ARG A 87 -1.36 0.93 -12.82
CA ARG A 87 -1.39 2.36 -13.08
C ARG A 87 -2.76 3.00 -12.86
N PHE A 88 -2.79 4.03 -12.02
CA PHE A 88 -3.91 4.94 -11.88
C PHE A 88 -3.62 6.24 -12.64
N GLU A 89 -4.47 6.61 -13.59
CA GLU A 89 -4.29 7.78 -14.45
C GLU A 89 -5.35 8.85 -14.21
N ASN A 90 -5.09 10.04 -14.77
CA ASN A 90 -6.01 11.18 -14.75
C ASN A 90 -6.37 11.59 -13.32
N LEU A 91 -5.39 11.56 -12.41
CA LEU A 91 -5.56 11.95 -11.02
C LEU A 91 -5.40 13.46 -10.84
N ARG A 92 -6.27 14.05 -10.02
CA ARG A 92 -6.16 15.43 -9.56
C ARG A 92 -5.06 15.57 -8.52
N LYS A 93 -4.70 16.82 -8.23
CA LYS A 93 -3.94 17.12 -7.01
C LYS A 93 -4.73 16.65 -5.78
N GLY A 94 -4.02 16.19 -4.76
CA GLY A 94 -4.64 15.68 -3.54
C GLY A 94 -3.86 14.52 -2.93
N ARG A 95 -4.39 14.02 -1.82
CA ARG A 95 -3.85 12.87 -1.10
C ARG A 95 -4.49 11.58 -1.61
N TYR A 96 -3.69 10.53 -1.64
CA TYR A 96 -4.09 9.21 -2.08
C TYR A 96 -3.44 8.17 -1.18
N THR A 97 -4.14 7.07 -0.92
CA THR A 97 -3.55 5.87 -0.32
C THR A 97 -3.69 4.73 -1.32
N VAL A 98 -2.56 4.21 -1.79
CA VAL A 98 -2.50 2.98 -2.58
C VAL A 98 -2.23 1.82 -1.64
N PHE A 99 -2.90 0.68 -1.84
CA PHE A 99 -2.64 -0.49 -1.01
C PHE A 99 -2.89 -1.82 -1.70
N ILE A 100 -2.25 -2.86 -1.17
CA ILE A 100 -2.45 -4.27 -1.50
C ILE A 100 -2.60 -5.09 -0.22
N TYR A 101 -3.07 -6.32 -0.34
CA TYR A 101 -3.03 -7.30 0.75
C TYR A 101 -1.81 -8.21 0.59
N SER A 102 -1.22 -8.59 1.71
CA SER A 102 -0.07 -9.49 1.78
C SER A 102 -0.30 -10.50 2.89
N ASP A 103 0.16 -11.73 2.68
CA ASP A 103 0.11 -12.75 3.71
C ASP A 103 0.98 -12.31 4.90
N CYS A 104 0.54 -12.66 6.10
CA CYS A 104 1.22 -12.39 7.36
C CYS A 104 0.88 -13.44 8.43
N GLU A 105 1.60 -13.36 9.55
CA GLU A 105 1.27 -14.05 10.78
C GLU A 105 1.21 -13.06 11.94
N SER A 106 0.33 -13.33 12.92
CA SER A 106 0.25 -12.60 14.18
C SER A 106 0.67 -13.48 15.35
N ASP A 107 1.96 -13.43 15.72
CA ASP A 107 2.40 -13.94 17.03
C ASP A 107 3.41 -13.00 17.71
N THR A 108 2.88 -12.10 18.53
CA THR A 108 3.70 -11.17 19.33
C THR A 108 4.38 -11.86 20.52
N THR A 109 3.85 -13.00 20.99
CA THR A 109 4.41 -13.75 22.12
C THR A 109 5.60 -14.57 21.66
N GLY A 110 5.45 -15.32 20.57
CA GLY A 110 6.54 -16.03 19.90
C GLY A 110 7.68 -15.09 19.53
N LEU A 111 7.38 -13.87 19.07
CA LEU A 111 8.42 -12.91 18.67
C LEU A 111 9.27 -12.45 19.83
N THR A 112 8.62 -12.23 20.97
CA THR A 112 9.33 -11.84 22.19
C THR A 112 10.25 -12.95 22.67
N VAL A 113 9.80 -14.22 22.58
CA VAL A 113 10.62 -15.39 22.95
C VAL A 113 11.80 -15.55 22.00
N ILE A 114 11.57 -15.53 20.69
CA ILE A 114 12.62 -15.63 19.67
C ILE A 114 13.63 -14.49 19.81
N ASN A 115 13.18 -13.26 20.09
CA ASN A 115 14.07 -12.12 20.23
C ASN A 115 15.08 -12.27 21.39
N GLN A 116 14.72 -13.03 22.44
CA GLN A 116 15.64 -13.32 23.55
C GLN A 116 16.75 -14.28 23.15
N SER A 117 16.46 -15.27 22.29
CA SER A 117 17.43 -16.28 21.86
C SER A 117 18.15 -15.95 20.54
N ASN A 118 17.47 -15.27 19.63
CA ASN A 118 17.92 -14.96 18.27
C ASN A 118 17.30 -13.63 17.77
N PRO A 119 17.84 -12.47 18.19
CA PRO A 119 17.30 -11.16 17.85
C PRO A 119 17.38 -10.83 16.35
N VAL A 120 18.38 -11.36 15.64
CA VAL A 120 18.52 -11.17 14.19
C VAL A 120 17.35 -11.81 13.45
N TYR A 121 17.01 -13.06 13.82
CA TYR A 121 15.88 -13.75 13.23
C TYR A 121 14.53 -13.12 13.59
N ALA A 122 14.36 -12.69 14.84
CA ALA A 122 13.17 -11.93 15.26
C ALA A 122 12.97 -10.66 14.42
N GLN A 123 14.04 -9.89 14.19
CA GLN A 123 13.99 -8.71 13.32
C GLN A 123 13.65 -9.06 11.87
N GLN A 124 14.14 -10.20 11.36
CA GLN A 124 13.80 -10.67 10.03
C GLN A 124 12.32 -11.03 9.91
N LEU A 125 11.74 -11.74 10.89
CA LEU A 125 10.31 -12.06 10.93
C LEU A 125 9.46 -10.78 10.96
N ALA A 126 9.78 -9.85 11.87
CA ALA A 126 9.03 -8.60 12.02
C ALA A 126 9.06 -7.71 10.76
N SER A 127 10.17 -7.72 10.03
CA SER A 127 10.29 -6.96 8.77
C SER A 127 9.55 -7.61 7.61
N THR A 128 9.31 -8.93 7.64
CA THR A 128 8.66 -9.69 6.56
C THR A 128 7.22 -10.08 6.91
N ILE A 129 7.02 -11.25 7.50
CA ILE A 129 5.71 -11.91 7.64
C ILE A 129 5.01 -11.61 8.97
N TRP A 130 5.73 -11.27 10.03
CA TRP A 130 5.11 -11.06 11.34
C TRP A 130 4.69 -9.61 11.51
N LYS A 131 3.38 -9.38 11.55
CA LYS A 131 2.77 -8.06 11.62
C LYS A 131 1.76 -8.03 12.77
N SER A 132 1.86 -7.01 13.62
CA SER A 132 0.98 -6.87 14.77
C SER A 132 -0.48 -6.58 14.40
N ASP A 133 -0.70 -6.06 13.19
CA ASP A 133 -1.97 -5.75 12.56
C ASP A 133 -2.41 -6.82 11.55
N CYS A 134 -1.79 -8.00 11.57
CA CYS A 134 -2.20 -9.15 10.79
C CYS A 134 -3.58 -9.66 11.26
N VAL A 135 -4.55 -9.72 10.34
CA VAL A 135 -5.93 -10.16 10.61
C VAL A 135 -6.27 -11.28 9.65
N ASP A 136 -6.66 -12.44 10.19
CA ASP A 136 -7.06 -13.63 9.41
C ASP A 136 -6.02 -14.07 8.36
N GLY A 137 -4.73 -13.80 8.61
CA GLY A 137 -3.62 -14.17 7.72
C GLY A 137 -3.22 -13.09 6.73
N ASP A 138 -3.89 -11.93 6.72
CA ASP A 138 -3.60 -10.83 5.80
C ASP A 138 -3.25 -9.53 6.53
N VAL A 139 -2.33 -8.77 5.94
CA VAL A 139 -1.96 -7.41 6.33
C VAL A 139 -2.09 -6.48 5.14
N VAL A 140 -2.42 -5.21 5.40
CA VAL A 140 -2.50 -4.19 4.36
C VAL A 140 -1.14 -3.50 4.20
N VAL A 141 -0.58 -3.55 3.00
CA VAL A 141 0.63 -2.78 2.63
C VAL A 141 0.18 -1.46 2.02
N LYS A 142 0.33 -0.36 2.77
CA LYS A 142 -0.13 0.99 2.38
C LYS A 142 1.01 1.89 1.92
N MET A 143 0.75 2.69 0.90
CA MET A 143 1.59 3.79 0.43
C MET A 143 0.76 5.06 0.35
N ASP A 144 1.15 6.09 1.09
CA ASP A 144 0.49 7.39 1.06
C ASP A 144 1.23 8.32 0.09
N ILE A 145 0.47 8.98 -0.78
CA ILE A 145 0.97 9.86 -1.84
C ILE A 145 0.24 11.19 -1.75
N GLU A 146 0.97 12.29 -1.90
CA GLU A 146 0.39 13.62 -2.10
C GLU A 146 0.83 14.18 -3.45
N ILE A 147 -0.13 14.31 -4.37
CA ILE A 147 0.05 14.95 -5.67
C ILE A 147 -0.15 16.46 -5.49
N THR A 148 0.92 17.24 -5.64
CA THR A 148 0.88 18.69 -5.39
C THR A 148 0.80 19.51 -6.68
N GLU A 149 1.18 18.90 -7.81
CA GLU A 149 1.21 19.54 -9.13
C GLU A 149 0.49 18.70 -10.20
N ASN A 150 0.09 19.38 -11.27
CA ASN A 150 -0.53 18.72 -12.43
C ASN A 150 0.57 18.08 -13.28
N ASN A 151 0.22 17.04 -14.05
CA ASN A 151 1.13 16.31 -14.94
C ASN A 151 2.29 15.61 -14.22
N GLN A 152 2.11 15.25 -12.94
CA GLN A 152 3.08 14.46 -12.21
C GLN A 152 2.84 12.97 -12.43
N GLN A 153 3.92 12.21 -12.54
CA GLN A 153 3.87 10.75 -12.46
C GLN A 153 4.64 10.31 -11.23
N TYR A 154 3.93 9.70 -10.29
CA TYR A 154 4.50 9.13 -9.08
C TYR A 154 4.76 7.64 -9.32
N ASN A 155 6.02 7.24 -9.30
CA ASN A 155 6.40 5.85 -9.43
C ASN A 155 6.71 5.28 -8.03
N LEU A 156 5.89 4.32 -7.59
CA LEU A 156 6.03 3.64 -6.30
C LEU A 156 7.13 2.57 -6.32
N GLY A 157 7.69 2.25 -7.49
CA GLY A 157 8.64 1.16 -7.65
C GLY A 157 7.98 -0.20 -7.44
N ASP A 158 8.71 -1.11 -6.81
CA ASP A 158 8.24 -2.45 -6.49
C ASP A 158 7.57 -2.47 -5.11
N ILE A 159 6.28 -2.79 -5.09
CA ILE A 159 5.49 -3.04 -3.89
C ILE A 159 5.63 -4.52 -3.55
N THR A 160 6.12 -4.81 -2.36
CA THR A 160 6.34 -6.19 -1.93
C THR A 160 5.09 -6.79 -1.30
N ARG A 161 4.67 -7.93 -1.86
CA ARG A 161 3.71 -8.87 -1.31
C ARG A 161 4.45 -10.11 -0.81
N PHE A 162 4.05 -10.65 0.33
CA PHE A 162 4.50 -11.94 0.82
C PHE A 162 3.40 -12.98 0.58
N LYS A 163 3.81 -14.21 0.25
CA LYS A 163 2.97 -15.40 0.19
C LYS A 163 3.59 -16.44 1.12
N ILE A 164 2.85 -16.91 2.11
CA ILE A 164 3.36 -17.87 3.10
C ILE A 164 2.89 -19.27 2.72
N GLU A 165 3.82 -20.13 2.35
CA GLU A 165 3.52 -21.55 2.14
C GLU A 165 3.36 -22.24 3.50
N SER A 166 2.16 -22.72 3.78
CA SER A 166 1.91 -23.58 4.93
C SER A 166 2.58 -24.92 4.69
N ASN A 167 3.51 -25.30 5.57
CA ASN A 167 4.12 -26.63 5.53
C ASN A 167 3.04 -27.68 5.81
N LEU A 168 2.57 -28.39 4.77
CA LEU A 168 1.76 -29.60 4.89
C LEU A 168 2.56 -30.76 5.51
#